data_AF-A0A3A9APX9-F1
#
_entry.id   AF-A0A3A9APX9-F1
#
_cell.length_a   1.000
_cell.length_b   1.000
_cell.length_c   1.000
_cell.angle_alpha   90.00
_cell.angle_beta   90.00
_cell.angle_gamma   90.00
#
_symmetry.space_group_name_H-M   'P 1'
#
loop_
_entity.id
_entity.type
_entity.pdbx_description
1 polymer ?
#
loop_
_entity_poly.entity_id
_entity_poly.type
_entity_poly.pdbx_seq_one_letter_code
_entity_poly.pdbx_strand_id
1 'polypeptide(L)'
;MGDKIMWENLYENLKNDSEIRELIRRGNANLGVLGYTDHSEAHTALVTEKTAWILKEFGYDEHTQMLGKEAGFMHAVGNAINRSRHAEYG
;
A
#
# COMPACT_ATOMS: atom_id res chain seq x y z
N MET A 1 13.97 -22.39 0.38
CA MET A 1 14.84 -21.26 -0.05
C MET A 1 14.15 -20.33 -1.04
N GLY A 2 13.24 -20.81 -1.90
CA GLY A 2 12.45 -19.96 -2.82
C GLY A 2 11.50 -18.98 -2.13
N ASP A 3 10.76 -19.43 -1.10
CA ASP A 3 9.78 -18.55 -0.43
C ASP A 3 10.44 -17.38 0.31
N LYS A 4 11.60 -17.60 0.95
CA LYS A 4 12.28 -16.56 1.72
C LYS A 4 12.73 -15.37 0.86
N ILE A 5 13.18 -15.64 -0.37
CA ILE A 5 13.60 -14.60 -1.34
C ILE A 5 12.39 -13.81 -1.88
N MET A 6 11.23 -14.46 -2.00
CA MET A 6 9.98 -13.80 -2.42
C MET A 6 9.52 -12.78 -1.39
N TRP A 7 9.62 -13.11 -0.10
CA TRP A 7 9.25 -12.20 1.00
C TRP A 7 10.28 -11.07 1.19
N GLU A 8 11.58 -11.36 1.07
CA GLU A 8 12.64 -10.35 1.22
C GLU A 8 12.57 -9.21 0.17
N ASN A 9 11.95 -9.47 -0.99
CA ASN A 9 11.80 -8.48 -2.08
C ASN A 9 10.35 -8.12 -2.39
N LEU A 10 9.39 -8.49 -1.53
CA LEU A 10 7.96 -8.33 -1.83
C LEU A 10 7.60 -6.86 -2.10
N TYR A 11 8.04 -5.93 -1.25
CA TYR A 11 7.80 -4.50 -1.45
C TYR A 11 8.31 -3.99 -2.79
N GLU A 12 9.55 -4.33 -3.16
CA GLU A 12 10.10 -3.89 -4.44
C GLU A 12 9.37 -4.54 -5.61
N ASN A 13 8.90 -5.78 -5.48
CA ASN A 13 8.06 -6.41 -6.49
C ASN A 13 6.73 -5.68 -6.65
N LEU A 14 6.01 -5.40 -5.55
CA LEU A 14 4.73 -4.69 -5.58
C LEU A 14 4.88 -3.27 -6.12
N LYS A 15 5.94 -2.56 -5.71
CA LYS A 15 6.23 -1.20 -6.16
C LYS A 15 6.58 -1.14 -7.65
N ASN A 16 7.17 -2.18 -8.21
CA ASN A 16 7.51 -2.25 -9.63
C ASN A 16 6.44 -2.94 -10.49
N ASP A 17 5.40 -3.50 -9.87
CA ASP A 17 4.29 -4.12 -10.57
C ASP A 17 3.45 -3.07 -11.33
N SER A 18 3.35 -3.23 -12.65
CA SER A 18 2.66 -2.27 -13.52
C SER A 18 1.15 -2.26 -13.33
N GLU A 19 0.54 -3.39 -12.95
CA GLU A 19 -0.89 -3.50 -12.70
C GLU A 19 -1.26 -2.78 -11.41
N ILE A 20 -0.51 -3.00 -10.33
CA ILE A 20 -0.73 -2.32 -9.04
C ILE A 20 -0.61 -0.81 -9.20
N ARG A 21 0.42 -0.33 -9.90
CA ARG A 21 0.61 1.10 -10.13
C ARG A 21 -0.51 1.72 -10.95
N GLU A 22 -1.00 1.02 -11.98
CA GLU A 22 -2.13 1.49 -12.79
C GLU A 22 -3.42 1.54 -11.96
N LEU A 23 -3.65 0.58 -11.06
CA LEU A 23 -4.79 0.61 -10.13
C LEU A 23 -4.71 1.81 -9.17
N ILE A 24 -3.54 2.07 -8.56
CA ILE A 24 -3.33 3.25 -7.71
C ILE A 24 -3.57 4.53 -8.50
N ARG A 25 -3.04 4.62 -9.73
CA ARG A 25 -3.21 5.80 -10.60
C ARG A 25 -4.68 6.04 -10.95
N ARG A 26 -5.42 4.99 -11.32
CA ARG A 26 -6.87 5.08 -11.61
C ARG A 26 -7.67 5.46 -10.37
N GLY A 27 -7.35 4.85 -9.22
CA GLY A 27 -7.96 5.20 -7.95
C GLY A 27 -7.77 6.67 -7.64
N ASN A 28 -6.53 7.17 -7.68
CA ASN A 28 -6.24 8.58 -7.44
C ASN A 28 -6.98 9.51 -8.42
N ALA A 29 -7.06 9.15 -9.71
CA ALA A 29 -7.81 9.93 -10.70
C ALA A 29 -9.32 9.98 -10.39
N ASN A 30 -9.93 8.85 -10.05
CA ASN A 30 -11.33 8.78 -9.63
C ASN A 30 -11.60 9.67 -8.42
N LEU A 31 -10.71 9.62 -7.43
CA LEU A 31 -10.83 10.38 -6.19
C LEU A 31 -10.60 11.88 -6.38
N GLY A 32 -9.67 12.26 -7.25
CA GLY A 32 -9.44 13.65 -7.62
C GLY A 32 -10.68 14.30 -8.26
N VAL A 33 -11.38 13.56 -9.13
CA VAL A 33 -12.66 14.03 -9.73
C VAL A 33 -13.74 14.24 -8.66
N LEU A 34 -13.75 13.40 -7.61
CA LEU A 34 -14.70 13.49 -6.50
C LEU A 34 -14.31 14.52 -5.42
N GLY A 35 -13.15 15.17 -5.55
CA GLY A 35 -12.67 16.20 -4.61
C GLY A 35 -12.02 15.66 -3.33
N TYR A 36 -11.55 14.41 -3.32
CA TYR A 36 -10.85 13.81 -2.17
C TYR A 36 -9.35 14.18 -2.12
N THR A 37 -8.71 13.87 -1.00
CA THR A 37 -7.28 14.09 -0.75
C THR A 37 -6.39 13.24 -1.67
N ASP A 38 -5.08 13.54 -1.69
CA ASP A 38 -4.08 12.79 -2.45
C ASP A 38 -4.00 11.32 -2.01
N HIS A 39 -4.11 10.40 -2.97
CA HIS A 39 -3.91 8.95 -2.83
C HIS A 39 -2.95 8.42 -3.91
N SER A 40 -1.99 9.26 -4.33
CA SER A 40 -0.97 8.92 -5.31
C SER A 40 0.03 7.85 -4.81
N GLU A 41 0.90 7.38 -5.71
CA GLU A 41 2.05 6.52 -5.37
C GLU A 41 2.94 7.14 -4.27
N ALA A 42 3.05 8.48 -4.22
CA ALA A 42 3.82 9.17 -3.19
C ALA A 42 3.14 9.07 -1.81
N HIS A 43 1.81 9.17 -1.79
CA HIS A 43 1.02 8.97 -0.58
C HIS A 43 1.15 7.53 -0.07
N THR A 44 0.96 6.53 -0.93
CA THR A 44 1.04 5.12 -0.52
C THR A 44 2.45 4.75 -0.03
N ALA A 45 3.51 5.26 -0.67
CA ALA A 45 4.88 5.09 -0.19
C ALA A 45 5.12 5.70 1.20
N LEU A 46 4.56 6.89 1.47
CA LEU A 46 4.67 7.52 2.79
C LEU A 46 3.94 6.70 3.86
N VAL A 47 2.70 6.28 3.58
CA VAL A 47 1.91 5.41 4.48
C VAL A 47 2.68 4.14 4.80
N THR A 48 3.25 3.52 3.76
CA THR A 48 4.05 2.30 3.86
C THR A 48 5.21 2.42 4.84
N GLU A 49 6.03 3.47 4.70
CA GLU A 49 7.18 3.71 5.59
C GLU A 49 6.73 4.03 7.02
N LYS A 50 5.61 4.74 7.19
CA LYS A 50 5.04 5.03 8.52
C LYS A 50 4.50 3.78 9.20
N THR A 51 3.82 2.88 8.48
CA THR A 51 3.33 1.62 9.04
C THR A 51 4.47 0.76 9.55
N ALA A 52 5.51 0.56 8.75
CA ALA A 52 6.69 -0.20 9.15
C ALA A 52 7.37 0.42 10.39
N TRP A 53 7.52 1.75 10.41
CA TRP A 53 8.08 2.46 11.55
C TRP A 53 7.23 2.30 12.81
N ILE A 54 5.91 2.49 12.74
CA ILE A 54 5.01 2.32 13.90
C ILE A 54 5.14 0.89 14.45
N LEU A 55 5.01 -0.13 13.61
CA LEU A 55 5.09 -1.53 14.06
C LEU A 55 6.44 -1.84 14.73
N LYS A 56 7.53 -1.25 14.23
CA LYS A 56 8.84 -1.35 14.86
C LYS A 56 8.88 -0.70 16.24
N GLU A 57 8.37 0.52 16.39
CA GLU A 57 8.37 1.23 17.68
C GLU A 57 7.53 0.51 18.75
N PHE A 58 6.47 -0.20 18.35
CA PHE A 58 5.67 -1.03 19.25
C PHE A 58 6.26 -2.43 19.52
N GLY A 59 7.42 -2.76 18.94
CA GLY A 59 8.13 -4.02 19.20
C GLY A 59 7.55 -5.24 18.51
N TYR A 60 6.79 -5.07 17.41
CA TYR A 60 6.33 -6.18 16.59
C TYR A 60 7.50 -6.84 15.84
N ASP A 61 7.37 -8.13 15.51
CA ASP A 61 8.40 -8.87 14.79
C ASP A 61 8.58 -8.38 13.33
N GLU A 62 9.71 -8.71 12.71
CA GLU A 62 10.07 -8.27 11.36
C GLU A 62 9.06 -8.72 10.30
N HIS A 63 8.45 -9.90 10.47
CA HIS A 63 7.46 -10.41 9.53
C HIS A 63 6.16 -9.61 9.62
N THR A 64 5.72 -9.25 10.82
CA THR A 64 4.58 -8.35 11.02
C THR A 64 4.85 -6.95 10.44
N GLN A 65 6.05 -6.40 10.66
CA GLN A 65 6.47 -5.12 10.07
C GLN A 65 6.42 -5.15 8.55
N MET A 66 6.92 -6.24 7.94
CA MET A 66 6.89 -6.46 6.49
C MET A 66 5.45 -6.54 5.97
N LEU A 67 4.59 -7.35 6.57
CA LEU A 67 3.19 -7.45 6.16
C LEU A 67 2.46 -6.11 6.25
N GLY A 68 2.69 -5.34 7.32
CA GLY A 68 2.13 -4.00 7.46
C GLY A 68 2.65 -3.02 6.40
N LYS A 69 3.93 -3.13 6.03
CA LYS A 69 4.54 -2.38 4.95
C LYS A 69 3.80 -2.63 3.62
N GLU A 70 3.63 -3.90 3.25
CA GLU A 70 2.96 -4.26 1.99
C GLU A 70 1.48 -3.89 1.96
N ALA A 71 0.78 -4.09 3.07
CA ALA A 71 -0.62 -3.69 3.21
C ALA A 71 -0.76 -2.18 3.03
N GLY A 72 0.12 -1.38 3.65
CA GLY A 72 0.13 0.07 3.50
C GLY A 72 0.33 0.54 2.06
N PHE A 73 1.13 -0.19 1.27
CA PHE A 73 1.34 0.14 -0.14
C PHE A 73 0.10 -0.15 -1.00
N MET A 74 -0.54 -1.30 -0.76
CA MET A 74 -1.66 -1.77 -1.56
C MET A 74 -3.03 -1.22 -1.13
N HIS A 75 -3.16 -0.61 0.05
CA HIS A 75 -4.44 -0.20 0.63
C HIS A 75 -5.34 0.63 -0.33
N ALA A 76 -4.72 1.40 -1.24
CA ALA A 76 -5.45 2.29 -2.14
C ALA A 76 -6.00 1.62 -3.41
N VAL A 77 -5.59 0.39 -3.77
CA VAL A 77 -5.92 -0.22 -5.07
C VAL A 77 -7.43 -0.39 -5.31
N GLY A 78 -8.20 -0.59 -4.24
CA GLY A 78 -9.66 -0.72 -4.31
C GLY A 78 -10.36 0.53 -4.88
N ASN A 79 -9.77 1.72 -4.70
CA ASN A 79 -10.33 2.99 -5.19
C ASN A 79 -10.41 3.04 -6.74
N ALA A 80 -9.72 2.15 -7.46
CA ALA A 80 -9.85 2.00 -8.90
C ALA A 80 -11.26 1.56 -9.32
N ILE A 81 -11.96 0.80 -8.47
CA ILE A 81 -13.28 0.22 -8.75
C ILE A 81 -14.36 0.98 -7.97
N ASN A 82 -14.18 1.17 -6.66
CA ASN A 82 -15.11 1.92 -5.83
C ASN A 82 -14.45 2.44 -4.54
N ARG A 83 -15.07 3.43 -3.89
CA ARG A 83 -14.64 3.97 -2.59
C ARG A 83 -15.61 3.61 -1.45
N SER A 84 -16.65 2.83 -1.72
CA SER A 84 -17.63 2.50 -0.68
C SER A 84 -16.94 1.77 0.46
N ARG A 85 -17.09 2.26 1.69
CA ARG A 85 -16.47 1.69 2.90
C ARG A 85 -14.94 1.60 2.88
N HIS A 86 -14.25 2.36 2.02
CA HIS A 86 -12.78 2.35 1.98
C HIS A 86 -12.13 2.72 3.33
N ALA A 87 -12.76 3.60 4.11
CA ALA A 87 -12.27 3.94 5.46
C ALA A 87 -12.39 2.77 6.46
N GLU A 88 -13.23 1.76 6.20
CA GLU A 88 -13.47 0.60 7.08
C GLU A 88 -12.52 -0.56 6.77
N TYR A 89 -12.18 -0.75 5.49
CA TYR A 89 -11.41 -1.89 5.01
C TYR A 89 -10.02 -1.55 4.49
N GLY A 90 -9.65 -0.25 4.61
CA GLY A 90 -8.34 0.35 4.32
C GLY A 90 -7.38 -0.53 3.54
#